data_AF-J3P5Q6-F1
#
_entry.id   AF-J3P5Q6-F1
#
_cell.length_a   1.000
_cell.length_b   1.000
_cell.length_c   1.000
_cell.angle_alpha   90.00
_cell.angle_beta   90.00
_cell.angle_gamma   90.00
#
_symmetry.space_group_name_H-M   'P 1'
#
loop_
_entity.id
_entity.type
_entity.pdbx_description
1 polymer ?
#
loop_
_entity_poly.entity_id
_entity_poly.type
_entity_poly.pdbx_seq_one_letter_code
_entity_poly.pdbx_strand_id
1 'polypeptide(L)'
;MGVVVSKRRRSQGNMPQKQPPASDDDGAMSAPASADPASTAPPPAAAAAAAADSKPPAPPNLLAHIPLEHVPASYTVHAALFRSVANAGFLHAQLLARNAAFEYSFVDASTLASTTHLLAAVFRAVNTAASSSSSPSSGLRTPNVHSEAVFCLAPSANIAEAYRRFGISPASRDVVAVKVLTAGSNTTADDVWVHLCASVEGTAVPFTDENVALCTDWAKVRKYYKLNGAAALAGIKDEGARRRDEEMLILGAMALRGV
;
A
#
# COMPACT_ATOMS: atom_id res chain seq x y z
N MET A 1 21.53 -42.64 -33.52
CA MET A 1 20.08 -42.52 -33.78
C MET A 1 19.60 -41.24 -33.11
N GLY A 2 19.32 -40.13 -33.81
CA GLY A 2 18.12 -39.91 -34.64
C GLY A 2 16.91 -39.81 -33.71
N VAL A 3 16.26 -38.65 -33.50
CA VAL A 3 15.27 -38.07 -34.43
C VAL A 3 15.20 -36.54 -34.27
N VAL A 4 15.17 -35.88 -35.44
CA VAL A 4 14.88 -34.47 -35.72
C VAL A 4 13.37 -34.27 -35.82
N VAL A 5 12.81 -33.20 -35.24
CA VAL A 5 11.55 -32.61 -35.74
C VAL A 5 11.71 -31.10 -35.86
N SER A 6 11.37 -30.60 -37.04
CA SER A 6 11.59 -29.26 -37.54
C SER A 6 10.28 -28.67 -38.05
N LYS A 7 10.20 -27.34 -38.04
CA LYS A 7 9.22 -26.45 -38.73
C LYS A 7 7.78 -26.43 -38.15
N ARG A 8 7.07 -25.31 -38.09
CA ARG A 8 6.89 -24.30 -39.14
C ARG A 8 6.61 -22.88 -38.61
N ARG A 9 7.14 -21.90 -39.34
CA ARG A 9 6.73 -20.49 -39.44
C ARG A 9 5.33 -20.33 -40.05
N ARG A 10 4.63 -19.25 -39.70
CA ARG A 10 3.74 -18.36 -40.50
C ARG A 10 3.16 -17.32 -39.52
N SER A 11 2.84 -16.07 -39.83
CA SER A 11 2.84 -15.28 -41.05
C SER A 11 2.61 -13.81 -40.64
N GLN A 12 3.14 -12.91 -41.45
CA GLN A 12 2.91 -11.45 -41.53
C GLN A 12 1.46 -10.97 -41.37
N GLY A 13 1.35 -9.74 -40.85
CA GLY A 13 0.76 -8.62 -41.59
C GLY A 13 -0.61 -8.12 -41.11
N ASN A 14 -0.67 -6.90 -40.58
CA ASN A 14 -1.44 -5.79 -41.17
C ASN A 14 -1.26 -4.46 -40.39
N MET A 15 -0.76 -3.42 -41.08
CA MET A 15 -0.99 -1.98 -40.82
C MET A 15 -2.24 -1.54 -41.64
N PRO A 16 -2.59 -0.25 -41.73
CA PRO A 16 -2.72 0.84 -40.75
C PRO A 16 -4.16 1.44 -40.83
N GLN A 17 -4.47 2.51 -40.07
CA GLN A 17 -5.47 3.58 -40.35
C GLN A 17 -5.87 4.25 -39.01
N LYS A 18 -6.20 5.53 -38.85
CA LYS A 18 -6.25 6.74 -39.70
C LYS A 18 -6.73 7.86 -38.74
N GLN A 19 -5.98 8.96 -38.61
CA GLN A 19 -6.48 10.23 -38.04
C GLN A 19 -7.40 10.92 -39.04
N PRO A 20 -8.35 11.74 -38.56
CA PRO A 20 -8.56 13.07 -39.16
C PRO A 20 -8.89 14.14 -38.05
N PRO A 21 -9.21 15.41 -38.37
CA PRO A 21 -8.33 16.54 -38.11
C PRO A 21 -8.94 17.64 -37.21
N ALA A 22 -8.12 18.65 -36.95
CA ALA A 22 -8.45 19.92 -36.32
C ALA A 22 -9.54 20.72 -37.07
N SER A 23 -10.27 21.54 -36.31
CA SER A 23 -11.03 22.68 -36.80
C SER A 23 -10.65 23.91 -35.99
N ASP A 24 -9.97 24.84 -36.66
CA ASP A 24 -9.99 26.27 -36.41
C ASP A 24 -11.45 26.79 -36.51
N ASP A 25 -11.82 27.78 -35.68
CA ASP A 25 -12.52 28.99 -36.17
C ASP A 25 -12.58 30.06 -35.06
N ASP A 26 -11.86 31.15 -35.34
CA ASP A 26 -12.23 32.56 -35.24
C ASP A 26 -13.14 33.11 -34.12
N GLY A 27 -12.59 34.15 -33.46
CA GLY A 27 -13.07 35.51 -33.74
C GLY A 27 -14.12 36.11 -32.79
N ALA A 28 -13.67 37.04 -31.95
CA ALA A 28 -14.32 38.36 -31.82
C ALA A 28 -13.47 39.30 -30.93
N MET A 29 -12.70 40.16 -31.59
CA MET A 29 -12.28 41.46 -31.04
C MET A 29 -13.50 42.39 -31.01
N SER A 30 -13.67 43.15 -29.91
CA SER A 30 -14.27 44.49 -29.94
C SER A 30 -13.75 45.31 -28.77
N ALA A 31 -13.22 46.48 -29.12
CA ALA A 31 -12.58 47.49 -28.29
C ALA A 31 -13.62 48.54 -27.81
N PRO A 32 -13.24 49.80 -27.48
CA PRO A 32 -12.70 50.26 -26.20
C PRO A 32 -13.54 51.40 -25.60
N ALA A 33 -13.34 51.77 -24.34
CA ALA A 33 -13.67 53.12 -23.86
C ALA A 33 -12.89 53.49 -22.58
N SER A 34 -12.07 54.51 -22.71
CA SER A 34 -11.33 55.23 -21.67
C SER A 34 -12.11 56.48 -21.24
N ALA A 35 -12.20 56.76 -19.93
CA ALA A 35 -12.32 58.11 -19.37
C ALA A 35 -12.09 58.13 -17.84
N ASP A 36 -10.98 58.74 -17.43
CA ASP A 36 -10.68 59.28 -16.08
C ASP A 36 -11.29 60.70 -15.92
N PRO A 37 -11.12 61.46 -14.81
CA PRO A 37 -11.00 61.15 -13.38
C PRO A 37 -11.92 62.05 -12.49
N ALA A 38 -12.19 61.71 -11.22
CA ALA A 38 -12.49 62.72 -10.19
C ALA A 38 -12.31 62.21 -8.75
N SER A 39 -11.46 62.93 -8.04
CA SER A 39 -11.15 62.90 -6.61
C SER A 39 -12.34 63.24 -5.70
N THR A 40 -12.53 62.51 -4.59
CA THR A 40 -12.95 63.06 -3.27
C THR A 40 -12.69 62.02 -2.17
N ALA A 41 -12.02 62.43 -1.08
CA ALA A 41 -11.84 61.70 0.18
C ALA A 41 -11.89 62.74 1.34
N PRO A 42 -11.92 62.37 2.65
CA PRO A 42 -12.66 61.34 3.43
C PRO A 42 -13.39 62.07 4.62
N PRO A 43 -13.65 61.57 5.88
CA PRO A 43 -13.52 60.25 6.58
C PRO A 43 -14.76 59.95 7.52
N PRO A 44 -14.70 59.21 8.67
CA PRO A 44 -13.94 58.03 9.13
C PRO A 44 -14.84 56.85 9.65
N ALA A 45 -14.16 55.77 10.08
CA ALA A 45 -14.58 54.78 11.09
C ALA A 45 -15.29 53.50 10.61
N ALA A 46 -14.58 52.37 10.58
CA ALA A 46 -14.71 51.31 11.58
C ALA A 46 -13.97 50.01 11.16
N ALA A 47 -13.25 49.44 12.13
CA ALA A 47 -12.91 48.02 12.26
C ALA A 47 -12.04 47.35 11.19
N ALA A 48 -10.72 47.43 11.40
CA ALA A 48 -9.79 46.40 10.97
C ALA A 48 -9.86 45.20 11.94
N ALA A 49 -10.29 44.04 11.44
CA ALA A 49 -10.08 42.75 12.09
C ALA A 49 -9.46 41.80 11.06
N ALA A 50 -8.41 41.12 11.51
CA ALA A 50 -7.46 40.35 10.74
C ALA A 50 -8.09 39.33 9.77
N ALA A 51 -7.72 39.42 8.50
CA ALA A 51 -7.82 38.30 7.56
C ALA A 51 -6.80 37.24 7.97
N ALA A 52 -7.23 36.29 8.80
CA ALA A 52 -6.53 35.05 9.00
C ALA A 52 -6.63 34.23 7.70
N ASP A 53 -5.48 33.98 7.11
CA ASP A 53 -5.27 33.07 5.98
C ASP A 53 -5.65 31.65 6.42
N SER A 54 -6.94 31.29 6.29
CA SER A 54 -7.44 29.96 6.63
C SER A 54 -7.12 29.00 5.50
N LYS A 55 -5.86 28.55 5.44
CA LYS A 55 -5.51 27.32 4.75
C LYS A 55 -6.39 26.22 5.37
N PRO A 56 -7.23 25.51 4.58
CA PRO A 56 -8.02 24.41 5.12
C PRO A 56 -7.07 23.40 5.78
N PRO A 57 -7.43 22.82 6.94
CA PRO A 57 -6.58 21.85 7.59
C PRO A 57 -6.29 20.75 6.57
N ALA A 58 -5.00 20.58 6.22
CA ALA A 58 -4.58 19.44 5.44
C ALA A 58 -5.15 18.19 6.12
N PRO A 59 -5.73 17.24 5.36
CA PRO A 59 -6.25 16.02 5.96
C PRO A 59 -5.19 15.44 6.89
N PRO A 60 -5.54 14.97 8.10
CA PRO A 60 -4.56 14.47 9.04
C PRO A 60 -3.74 13.40 8.33
N ASN A 61 -2.42 13.54 8.34
CA ASN A 61 -1.55 12.53 7.76
C ASN A 61 -1.71 11.26 8.62
N LEU A 62 -2.43 10.28 8.08
CA LEU A 62 -2.69 9.00 8.75
C LEU A 62 -1.60 7.95 8.43
N LEU A 63 -0.54 8.37 7.72
CA LEU A 63 0.64 7.57 7.52
C LEU A 63 1.37 7.42 8.85
N ALA A 64 1.26 6.24 9.46
CA ALA A 64 1.97 5.93 10.68
C ALA A 64 3.45 5.67 10.36
N HIS A 65 4.35 6.46 10.93
CA HIS A 65 5.77 6.12 11.00
C HIS A 65 5.97 5.07 12.09
N ILE A 66 6.59 3.95 11.74
CA ILE A 66 6.76 2.81 12.64
C ILE A 66 8.25 2.72 13.02
N PRO A 67 8.64 3.12 14.24
CA PRO A 67 10.00 2.89 14.72
C PRO A 67 10.18 1.40 14.97
N LEU A 68 10.98 0.73 14.14
CA LEU A 68 11.36 -0.66 14.37
C LEU A 68 12.71 -0.71 15.08
N GLU A 69 12.70 -1.07 16.35
CA GLU A 69 13.94 -1.29 17.11
C GLU A 69 14.77 -2.41 16.45
N HIS A 70 16.09 -2.22 16.38
CA HIS A 70 17.05 -3.13 15.73
C HIS A 70 16.98 -3.26 14.20
N VAL A 71 16.19 -2.43 13.51
CA VAL A 71 16.33 -2.22 12.07
C VAL A 71 17.47 -1.22 11.82
N PRO A 72 18.34 -1.43 10.81
CA PRO A 72 19.37 -0.44 10.49
C PRO A 72 18.73 0.93 10.26
N ALA A 73 19.34 1.99 10.80
CA ALA A 73 18.83 3.37 10.69
C ALA A 73 18.65 3.86 9.25
N SER A 74 19.17 3.11 8.28
CA SER A 74 18.96 3.32 6.86
C SER A 74 17.58 2.90 6.35
N TYR A 75 16.71 2.31 7.16
CA TYR A 75 15.35 1.92 6.75
C TYR A 75 14.30 2.62 7.62
N THR A 76 13.31 3.27 7.00
CA THR A 76 12.11 3.77 7.69
C THR A 76 10.86 3.11 7.14
N VAL A 77 9.94 2.76 8.04
CA VAL A 77 8.71 2.05 7.68
C VAL A 77 7.52 2.96 7.90
N HIS A 78 6.66 3.01 6.90
CA HIS A 78 5.43 3.78 6.90
C HIS A 78 4.26 2.87 6.55
N ALA A 79 3.16 2.96 7.29
CA ALA A 79 1.95 2.19 7.03
C ALA A 79 0.70 3.07 7.03
N ALA A 80 -0.24 2.75 6.15
CA ALA A 80 -1.56 3.36 6.11
C ALA A 80 -2.64 2.30 5.87
N LEU A 81 -3.77 2.41 6.56
CA LEU A 81 -4.92 1.54 6.41
C LEU A 81 -6.02 2.27 5.63
N PHE A 82 -6.50 1.65 4.56
CA PHE A 82 -7.60 2.13 3.73
C PHE A 82 -8.76 1.17 3.83
N ARG A 83 -9.95 1.70 4.10
CA ARG A 83 -11.21 0.95 4.19
C ARG A 83 -12.12 1.28 3.02
N SER A 84 -13.01 0.34 2.71
CA SER A 84 -13.99 0.50 1.64
C SER A 84 -13.37 0.88 0.29
N VAL A 85 -12.23 0.27 -0.05
CA VAL A 85 -11.49 0.50 -1.29
C VAL A 85 -12.32 0.04 -2.49
N ALA A 86 -12.51 0.95 -3.44
CA ALA A 86 -13.26 0.70 -4.68
C ALA A 86 -12.36 0.19 -5.81
N ASN A 87 -11.10 0.63 -5.84
CA ASN A 87 -10.17 0.40 -6.95
C ASN A 87 -9.09 -0.68 -6.65
N ALA A 88 -9.37 -1.65 -5.79
CA ALA A 88 -8.41 -2.71 -5.45
C ALA A 88 -7.94 -3.52 -6.70
N GLY A 89 -8.79 -3.67 -7.71
CA GLY A 89 -8.43 -4.29 -8.98
C GLY A 89 -7.36 -3.51 -9.75
N PHE A 90 -7.41 -2.17 -9.71
CA PHE A 90 -6.39 -1.31 -10.30
C PHE A 90 -5.06 -1.47 -9.55
N LEU A 91 -5.06 -1.39 -8.21
CA LEU A 91 -3.86 -1.57 -7.39
C LEU A 91 -3.21 -2.95 -7.62
N HIS A 92 -4.03 -4.00 -7.68
CA HIS A 92 -3.55 -5.36 -7.96
C HIS A 92 -2.92 -5.47 -9.36
N ALA A 93 -3.50 -4.81 -10.37
CA ALA A 93 -2.92 -4.76 -11.72
C ALA A 93 -1.57 -4.02 -11.75
N GLN A 94 -1.42 -2.93 -11.00
CA GLN A 94 -0.15 -2.19 -10.90
C GLN A 94 0.97 -3.05 -10.28
N LEU A 95 0.65 -3.82 -9.25
CA LEU A 95 1.59 -4.78 -8.64
C LEU A 95 2.03 -5.85 -9.64
N LEU A 96 1.08 -6.40 -10.41
CA LEU A 96 1.38 -7.43 -11.41
C LEU A 96 2.22 -6.89 -12.58
N ALA A 97 1.98 -5.63 -12.96
CA ALA A 97 2.75 -4.91 -13.96
C ALA A 97 4.15 -4.51 -13.49
N ARG A 98 4.49 -4.72 -12.20
CA ARG A 98 5.76 -4.30 -11.58
C ARG A 98 6.04 -2.81 -11.78
N ASN A 99 5.00 -1.99 -11.66
CA ASN A 99 5.15 -0.54 -11.79
C ASN A 99 5.99 -0.01 -10.61
N ALA A 100 7.12 0.64 -10.91
CA ALA A 100 8.03 1.19 -9.90
C ALA A 100 7.34 2.26 -9.02
N ALA A 101 6.33 2.97 -9.54
CA ALA A 101 5.53 3.91 -8.76
C ALA A 101 4.69 3.22 -7.66
N PHE A 102 4.38 1.93 -7.84
CA PHE A 102 3.56 1.13 -6.94
C PHE A 102 4.37 0.09 -6.14
N GLU A 103 5.61 0.41 -5.82
CA GLU A 103 6.41 -0.39 -4.89
C GLU A 103 5.93 -0.22 -3.44
N TYR A 104 4.80 -0.84 -3.15
CA TYR A 104 4.18 -0.92 -1.82
C TYR A 104 3.87 -2.39 -1.49
N SER A 105 3.84 -2.70 -0.20
CA SER A 105 3.24 -3.93 0.28
C SER A 105 1.76 -3.66 0.50
N PHE A 106 0.93 -4.00 -0.50
CA PHE A 106 -0.53 -3.97 -0.33
C PHE A 106 -0.99 -5.32 0.22
N VAL A 107 -1.48 -5.29 1.45
CA VAL A 107 -1.94 -6.45 2.22
C VAL A 107 -3.45 -6.38 2.39
N ASP A 108 -4.14 -7.51 2.24
CA ASP A 108 -5.56 -7.62 2.57
C ASP A 108 -5.73 -7.57 4.10
N ALA A 109 -6.32 -6.48 4.61
CA ALA A 109 -6.48 -6.24 6.04
C ALA A 109 -7.33 -7.32 6.72
N SER A 110 -8.22 -7.99 5.97
CA SER A 110 -9.04 -9.09 6.51
C SER A 110 -8.24 -10.33 6.91
N THR A 111 -6.97 -10.39 6.56
CA THR A 111 -6.05 -11.49 6.89
C THR A 111 -5.13 -11.18 8.06
N LEU A 112 -5.21 -9.96 8.60
CA LEU A 112 -4.37 -9.51 9.70
C LEU A 112 -5.09 -9.68 11.04
N ALA A 113 -4.44 -10.34 12.00
CA ALA A 113 -4.94 -10.46 13.37
C ALA A 113 -4.72 -9.18 14.21
N SER A 114 -3.61 -8.47 13.96
CA SER A 114 -3.21 -7.26 14.68
C SER A 114 -2.21 -6.44 13.86
N THR A 115 -1.85 -5.25 14.34
CA THR A 115 -0.72 -4.48 13.79
C THR A 115 0.60 -5.21 14.03
N THR A 116 0.83 -5.77 15.22
CA THR A 116 2.02 -6.58 15.56
C THR A 116 2.24 -7.72 14.57
N HIS A 117 1.17 -8.39 14.14
CA HIS A 117 1.22 -9.43 13.11
C HIS A 117 1.85 -8.93 11.80
N LEU A 118 1.43 -7.75 11.31
CA LEU A 118 2.02 -7.14 10.12
C LEU A 118 3.45 -6.66 10.38
N LEU A 119 3.68 -6.01 11.53
CA LEU A 119 5.00 -5.46 11.88
C LEU A 119 6.06 -6.55 12.01
N ALA A 120 5.71 -7.71 12.56
CA ALA A 120 6.61 -8.86 12.61
C ALA A 120 7.02 -9.33 11.21
N ALA A 121 6.10 -9.32 10.25
CA ALA A 121 6.41 -9.67 8.86
C ALA A 121 7.32 -8.62 8.20
N VAL A 122 7.02 -7.33 8.39
CA VAL A 122 7.82 -6.23 7.84
C VAL A 122 9.22 -6.21 8.43
N PHE A 123 9.34 -6.33 9.75
CA PHE A 123 10.63 -6.42 10.46
C PHE A 123 11.51 -7.52 9.88
N ARG A 124 10.94 -8.71 9.67
CA ARG A 124 11.69 -9.82 9.12
C ARG A 124 12.10 -9.58 7.67
N ALA A 125 11.22 -9.03 6.85
CA ALA A 125 11.53 -8.67 5.47
C ALA A 125 12.67 -7.63 5.37
N VAL A 126 12.63 -6.59 6.21
CA VAL A 126 13.67 -5.57 6.27
C VAL A 126 14.99 -6.14 6.75
N ASN A 127 14.98 -7.02 7.77
CA ASN A 127 16.21 -7.66 8.24
C ASN A 127 16.79 -8.65 7.22
N THR A 128 15.95 -9.35 6.45
CA THR A 128 16.44 -10.17 5.33
C THR A 128 17.05 -9.28 4.24
N ALA A 129 16.42 -8.14 3.91
CA ALA A 129 16.99 -7.17 2.97
C ALA A 129 18.34 -6.62 3.47
N ALA A 130 18.42 -6.23 4.74
CA ALA A 130 19.64 -5.70 5.35
C ALA A 130 20.76 -6.75 5.46
N SER A 131 20.42 -8.01 5.73
CA SER A 131 21.40 -9.10 5.82
C SER A 131 21.88 -9.57 4.43
N SER A 132 21.10 -9.32 3.38
CA SER A 132 21.49 -9.68 2.01
C SER A 132 22.74 -8.93 1.53
N SER A 133 23.05 -7.76 2.08
CA SER A 133 24.28 -7.03 1.75
C SER A 133 25.53 -7.64 2.37
N SER A 134 25.41 -8.44 3.44
CA SER A 134 26.55 -9.03 4.14
C SER A 134 26.81 -10.50 3.76
N SER A 135 25.80 -11.23 3.27
CA SER A 135 25.95 -12.62 2.83
C SER A 135 25.23 -12.91 1.49
N PRO A 136 25.94 -13.41 0.45
CA PRO A 136 25.35 -13.79 -0.83
C PRO A 136 24.33 -14.93 -0.75
N SER A 137 24.34 -15.72 0.34
CA SER A 137 23.50 -16.91 0.50
C SER A 137 22.18 -16.65 1.24
N SER A 138 22.00 -15.47 1.85
CA SER A 138 20.79 -15.10 2.62
C SER A 138 20.11 -13.85 2.05
N GLY A 139 19.86 -13.87 0.75
CA GLY A 139 19.15 -12.80 0.04
C GLY A 139 17.63 -12.85 0.18
N LEU A 140 16.95 -11.79 -0.30
CA LEU A 140 15.50 -11.78 -0.44
C LEU A 140 15.05 -12.93 -1.36
N ARG A 141 13.97 -13.62 -0.98
CA ARG A 141 13.36 -14.67 -1.81
C ARG A 141 12.46 -14.09 -2.90
N THR A 142 12.01 -12.86 -2.67
CA THR A 142 11.17 -12.09 -3.56
C THR A 142 11.94 -10.92 -4.19
N PRO A 143 11.43 -10.27 -5.24
CA PRO A 143 12.17 -9.23 -5.97
C PRO A 143 12.48 -7.97 -5.15
N ASN A 144 11.68 -7.63 -4.14
CA ASN A 144 11.88 -6.44 -3.33
C ASN A 144 11.42 -6.63 -1.88
N VAL A 145 11.84 -5.73 -0.98
CA VAL A 145 11.51 -5.79 0.46
C VAL A 145 10.00 -5.73 0.73
N HIS A 146 9.24 -5.03 -0.11
CA HIS A 146 7.79 -4.89 0.03
C HIS A 146 7.07 -6.21 -0.26
N SER A 147 7.45 -6.90 -1.34
CA SER A 147 6.95 -8.23 -1.67
C SER A 147 7.42 -9.27 -0.66
N GLU A 148 8.62 -9.10 -0.09
CA GLU A 148 9.11 -9.96 0.98
C GLU A 148 8.27 -9.78 2.24
N ALA A 149 7.76 -8.58 2.53
CA ALA A 149 6.87 -8.35 3.67
C ALA A 149 5.56 -9.14 3.55
N VAL A 150 4.94 -9.15 2.36
CA VAL A 150 3.75 -9.99 2.10
C VAL A 150 4.09 -11.47 2.22
N PHE A 151 5.24 -11.89 1.67
CA PHE A 151 5.72 -13.25 1.81
C PHE A 151 5.97 -13.61 3.28
N CYS A 152 6.50 -12.68 4.07
CA CYS A 152 6.79 -12.83 5.49
C CYS A 152 5.54 -12.99 6.36
N LEU A 153 4.32 -12.76 5.86
CA LEU A 153 3.09 -13.11 6.56
C LEU A 153 2.77 -14.61 6.48
N ALA A 154 2.96 -15.23 5.32
CA ALA A 154 2.45 -16.58 5.07
C ALA A 154 3.26 -17.68 5.78
N PRO A 155 2.66 -18.58 6.58
CA PRO A 155 3.40 -19.63 7.30
C PRO A 155 4.11 -20.64 6.37
N SER A 156 3.71 -20.71 5.10
CA SER A 156 4.31 -21.58 4.08
C SER A 156 5.45 -20.91 3.31
N ALA A 157 6.38 -21.69 2.79
CA ALA A 157 7.45 -21.21 1.91
C ALA A 157 7.01 -20.93 0.44
N ASN A 158 5.73 -21.00 0.12
CA ASN A 158 5.20 -20.80 -1.23
C ASN A 158 4.85 -19.32 -1.49
N ILE A 159 5.66 -18.65 -2.30
CA ILE A 159 5.53 -17.21 -2.60
C ILE A 159 4.20 -16.91 -3.31
N ALA A 160 3.83 -17.70 -4.31
CA ALA A 160 2.59 -17.48 -5.07
C ALA A 160 1.35 -17.68 -4.18
N GLU A 161 1.40 -18.62 -3.24
CA GLU A 161 0.35 -18.80 -2.25
C GLU A 161 0.29 -17.66 -1.25
N ALA A 162 1.44 -17.15 -0.80
CA ALA A 162 1.51 -16.00 0.09
C ALA A 162 0.84 -14.76 -0.53
N TYR A 163 1.17 -14.44 -1.78
CA TYR A 163 0.57 -13.30 -2.48
C TYR A 163 -0.94 -13.47 -2.69
N ARG A 164 -1.40 -14.68 -3.03
CA ARG A 164 -2.83 -14.93 -3.20
C ARG A 164 -3.63 -14.87 -1.89
N ARG A 165 -3.01 -15.19 -0.76
CA ARG A 165 -3.68 -15.23 0.54
C ARG A 165 -3.62 -13.91 1.28
N PHE A 166 -2.44 -13.30 1.35
CA PHE A 166 -2.19 -12.12 2.17
C PHE A 166 -2.06 -10.84 1.35
N GLY A 167 -1.72 -10.95 0.06
CA GLY A 167 -1.76 -9.81 -0.84
C GLY A 167 -3.21 -9.43 -1.19
N ILE A 168 -3.37 -8.21 -1.71
CA ILE A 168 -4.68 -7.77 -2.19
C ILE A 168 -5.16 -8.59 -3.39
N SER A 169 -6.47 -8.63 -3.56
CA SER A 169 -7.15 -9.15 -4.74
C SER A 169 -8.08 -8.06 -5.30
N PRO A 170 -8.60 -8.22 -6.53
CA PRO A 170 -9.63 -7.31 -7.06
C PRO A 170 -10.90 -7.22 -6.20
N ALA A 171 -11.13 -8.19 -5.32
CA ALA A 171 -12.27 -8.23 -4.40
C ALA A 171 -11.97 -7.64 -3.01
N SER A 172 -10.72 -7.28 -2.73
CA SER A 172 -10.32 -6.73 -1.43
C SER A 172 -10.96 -5.36 -1.18
N ARG A 173 -11.47 -5.16 0.04
CA ARG A 173 -12.16 -3.92 0.45
C ARG A 173 -11.40 -3.14 1.49
N ASP A 174 -10.63 -3.82 2.31
CA ASP A 174 -9.78 -3.19 3.32
C ASP A 174 -8.32 -3.56 3.00
N VAL A 175 -7.50 -2.53 2.80
CA VAL A 175 -6.13 -2.66 2.31
C VAL A 175 -5.19 -1.92 3.25
N VAL A 176 -4.16 -2.61 3.72
CA VAL A 176 -3.02 -1.96 4.36
C VAL A 176 -1.93 -1.75 3.33
N ALA A 177 -1.47 -0.52 3.18
CA ALA A 177 -0.32 -0.17 2.37
C ALA A 177 0.88 0.05 3.30
N VAL A 178 1.97 -0.69 3.07
CA VAL A 178 3.24 -0.47 3.76
C VAL A 178 4.30 -0.03 2.76
N LYS A 179 5.01 1.05 3.07
CA LYS A 179 6.19 1.52 2.36
C LYS A 179 7.41 1.43 3.26
N VAL A 180 8.49 0.87 2.72
CA VAL A 180 9.82 0.89 3.33
C VAL A 180 10.67 1.84 2.51
N LEU A 181 11.15 2.91 3.14
CA LEU A 181 12.10 3.86 2.55
C LEU A 181 13.51 3.49 2.99
N THR A 182 14.46 3.66 2.08
CA THR A 182 15.89 3.44 2.35
C THR A 182 16.64 4.77 2.34
N ALA A 183 17.73 4.86 3.11
CA ALA A 183 18.65 6.00 3.09
C ALA A 183 19.27 6.09 1.69
N GLY A 184 18.83 7.07 0.92
CA GLY A 184 19.15 7.23 -0.51
C GLY A 184 17.92 7.31 -1.41
N SER A 185 16.72 7.02 -0.89
CA SER A 185 15.47 7.32 -1.60
C SER A 185 15.15 8.82 -1.50
N ASN A 186 14.84 9.45 -2.64
CA ASN A 186 14.40 10.86 -2.69
C ASN A 186 12.93 11.03 -2.31
N THR A 187 12.26 9.95 -1.90
CA THR A 187 10.83 9.95 -1.57
C THR A 187 10.66 10.24 -0.09
N THR A 188 9.93 11.31 0.24
CA THR A 188 9.59 11.65 1.61
C THR A 188 8.31 10.95 2.07
N ALA A 189 8.05 10.94 3.38
CA ALA A 189 6.79 10.42 3.93
C ALA A 189 5.56 11.16 3.39
N ASP A 190 5.68 12.48 3.14
CA ASP A 190 4.60 13.27 2.57
C ASP A 190 4.34 12.91 1.11
N ASP A 191 5.40 12.65 0.32
CA ASP A 191 5.25 12.17 -1.06
C ASP A 191 4.54 10.81 -1.12
N VAL A 192 4.88 9.92 -0.19
CA VAL A 192 4.20 8.61 -0.03
C VAL A 192 2.73 8.81 0.26
N TRP A 193 2.40 9.70 1.20
CA TRP A 193 1.02 9.98 1.58
C TRP A 193 0.22 10.58 0.41
N VAL A 194 0.76 11.59 -0.27
CA VAL A 194 0.14 12.21 -1.45
C VAL A 194 -0.10 11.17 -2.55
N HIS A 195 0.88 10.33 -2.83
CA HIS A 195 0.74 9.26 -3.83
C HIS A 195 -0.35 8.25 -3.45
N LEU A 196 -0.40 7.82 -2.18
CA LEU A 196 -1.42 6.89 -1.71
C LEU A 196 -2.82 7.49 -1.77
N CYS A 197 -3.01 8.74 -1.34
CA CYS A 197 -4.29 9.44 -1.42
C CYS A 197 -4.77 9.65 -2.87
N ALA A 198 -3.84 9.89 -3.81
CA ALA A 198 -4.17 10.05 -5.23
C ALA A 198 -4.49 8.70 -5.91
N SER A 199 -3.90 7.60 -5.43
CA SER A 199 -3.98 6.30 -6.10
C SER A 199 -4.99 5.33 -5.49
N VAL A 200 -5.33 5.47 -4.21
CA VAL A 200 -6.23 4.57 -3.49
C VAL A 200 -7.60 5.22 -3.32
N GLU A 201 -8.61 4.68 -3.99
CA GLU A 201 -10.00 5.13 -3.85
C GLU A 201 -10.64 4.44 -2.65
N GLY A 202 -10.39 4.97 -1.45
CA GLY A 202 -10.94 4.45 -0.20
C GLY A 202 -10.88 5.47 0.94
N THR A 203 -11.39 5.09 2.10
CA THR A 203 -11.34 5.92 3.31
C THR A 203 -10.11 5.56 4.12
N ALA A 204 -9.16 6.49 4.25
CA ALA A 204 -8.02 6.29 5.13
C ALA A 204 -8.45 6.34 6.60
N VAL A 205 -7.96 5.41 7.40
CA VAL A 205 -8.18 5.35 8.85
C VAL A 205 -6.85 5.14 9.58
N PRO A 206 -6.74 5.54 10.86
CA PRO A 206 -5.54 5.29 11.65
C PRO A 206 -5.15 3.80 11.65
N PHE A 207 -3.87 3.51 11.44
CA PHE A 207 -3.34 2.16 11.55
C PHE A 207 -3.17 1.77 13.02
N THR A 208 -4.26 1.29 13.64
CA THR A 208 -4.31 0.83 15.04
C THR A 208 -4.93 -0.56 15.13
N ASP A 209 -4.69 -1.26 16.24
CA ASP A 209 -5.23 -2.60 16.46
C ASP A 209 -6.77 -2.62 16.43
N GLU A 210 -7.43 -1.57 16.89
CA GLU A 210 -8.89 -1.46 16.86
C GLU A 210 -9.41 -1.44 15.42
N ASN A 211 -8.80 -0.64 14.55
CA ASN A 211 -9.22 -0.53 13.15
C ASN A 211 -8.87 -1.80 12.36
N VAL A 212 -7.75 -2.45 12.68
CA VAL A 212 -7.40 -3.76 12.09
C VAL A 212 -8.43 -4.81 12.51
N ALA A 213 -8.76 -4.89 13.81
CA ALA A 213 -9.72 -5.85 14.34
C ALA A 213 -11.13 -5.72 13.73
N LEU A 214 -11.52 -4.51 13.32
CA LEU A 214 -12.78 -4.25 12.59
C LEU A 214 -12.78 -4.80 11.15
N CYS A 215 -11.59 -4.99 10.56
CA CYS A 215 -11.44 -5.51 9.20
C CYS A 215 -11.17 -7.03 9.18
N THR A 216 -10.63 -7.59 10.27
CA THR A 216 -10.20 -8.99 10.36
C THR A 216 -11.33 -10.00 10.15
N ASP A 217 -11.14 -10.91 9.18
CA ASP A 217 -11.94 -12.12 9.04
C ASP A 217 -11.24 -13.27 9.77
N TRP A 218 -11.63 -13.50 11.02
CA TRP A 218 -11.07 -14.56 11.85
C TRP A 218 -11.27 -15.97 11.29
N ALA A 219 -12.31 -16.22 10.49
CA ALA A 219 -12.48 -17.52 9.84
C ALA A 219 -11.42 -17.72 8.74
N LYS A 220 -11.12 -16.67 7.97
CA LYS A 220 -10.04 -16.66 6.98
C LYS A 220 -8.67 -16.79 7.64
N VAL A 221 -8.39 -16.04 8.71
CA VAL A 221 -7.13 -16.11 9.47
C VAL A 221 -6.90 -17.52 10.00
N ARG A 222 -7.88 -18.11 10.71
CA ARG A 222 -7.76 -19.49 11.22
C ARG A 222 -7.55 -20.50 10.12
N LYS A 223 -8.18 -20.33 8.96
CA LYS A 223 -7.97 -21.20 7.80
C LYS A 223 -6.55 -21.09 7.25
N TYR A 224 -6.00 -19.88 7.13
CA TYR A 224 -4.67 -19.66 6.55
C TYR A 224 -3.54 -20.13 7.45
N TYR A 225 -3.70 -19.98 8.77
CA TYR A 225 -2.75 -20.47 9.78
C TYR A 225 -3.06 -21.87 10.30
N LYS A 226 -4.08 -22.55 9.74
CA LYS A 226 -4.50 -23.91 10.13
C LYS A 226 -4.83 -24.06 11.63
N LEU A 227 -5.44 -23.03 12.22
CA LEU A 227 -5.74 -22.97 13.66
C LEU A 227 -7.05 -23.68 14.06
N ASN A 228 -7.89 -24.09 13.09
CA ASN A 228 -9.19 -24.69 13.35
C ASN A 228 -9.17 -26.00 14.17
N GLY A 229 -8.01 -26.63 14.33
CA GLY A 229 -7.81 -27.83 15.14
C GLY A 229 -6.71 -27.69 16.19
N ALA A 230 -6.28 -26.47 16.52
CA ALA A 230 -5.21 -26.26 17.48
C ALA A 230 -5.69 -26.64 18.90
N ALA A 231 -5.08 -27.67 19.49
CA ALA A 231 -5.41 -28.13 20.84
C ALA A 231 -5.23 -27.02 21.90
N ALA A 232 -4.29 -26.09 21.68
CA ALA A 232 -4.06 -24.93 22.53
C ALA A 232 -5.28 -23.98 22.61
N LEU A 233 -6.18 -24.01 21.62
CA LEU A 233 -7.38 -23.18 21.60
C LEU A 233 -8.63 -23.94 22.07
N ALA A 234 -8.50 -25.23 22.38
CA ALA A 234 -9.62 -26.07 22.80
C ALA A 234 -10.07 -25.69 24.23
N GLY A 235 -11.34 -25.34 24.40
CA GLY A 235 -11.93 -25.06 25.72
C GLY A 235 -11.88 -23.61 26.18
N ILE A 236 -11.25 -22.70 25.42
CA ILE A 236 -11.29 -21.26 25.70
C ILE A 236 -12.66 -20.70 25.29
N LYS A 237 -13.46 -20.28 26.28
CA LYS A 237 -14.79 -19.70 26.07
C LYS A 237 -14.77 -18.19 25.89
N ASP A 238 -13.73 -17.53 26.40
CA ASP A 238 -13.56 -16.09 26.24
C ASP A 238 -12.94 -15.80 24.86
N GLU A 239 -13.71 -15.14 24.00
CA GLU A 239 -13.26 -14.78 22.65
C GLU A 239 -12.08 -13.80 22.67
N GLY A 240 -11.97 -12.95 23.71
CA GLY A 240 -10.82 -12.05 23.87
C GLY A 240 -9.52 -12.81 24.15
N ALA A 241 -9.53 -13.71 25.13
CA ALA A 241 -8.41 -14.61 25.42
C ALA A 241 -8.07 -15.49 24.23
N ARG A 242 -9.08 -16.05 23.57
CA ARG A 242 -8.89 -16.88 22.38
C ARG A 242 -8.17 -16.14 21.26
N ARG A 243 -8.52 -14.87 21.00
CA ARG A 243 -7.85 -14.05 19.96
C ARG A 243 -6.39 -13.78 20.30
N ARG A 244 -6.06 -13.53 21.57
CA ARG A 244 -4.67 -13.37 22.02
C ARG A 244 -3.86 -14.64 21.80
N ASP A 245 -4.42 -15.79 22.14
CA ASP A 245 -3.74 -17.08 21.94
C ASP A 245 -3.63 -17.42 20.44
N GLU A 246 -4.66 -17.11 19.63
CA GLU A 246 -4.60 -17.21 18.16
C GLU A 246 -3.47 -16.34 17.60
N GLU A 247 -3.32 -15.10 18.07
CA GLU A 247 -2.22 -14.21 17.67
C GLU A 247 -0.84 -14.79 18.04
N MET A 248 -0.68 -15.34 19.24
CA MET A 248 0.58 -15.99 19.63
C MET A 248 0.93 -17.17 18.72
N LEU A 249 -0.06 -17.99 18.37
CA LEU A 249 0.13 -19.11 17.44
C LEU A 249 0.47 -18.62 16.02
N ILE A 250 -0.14 -17.51 15.58
CA ILE A 250 0.18 -16.87 14.29
C ILE A 250 1.63 -16.40 14.25
N LEU A 251 2.05 -15.64 15.27
CA LEU A 251 3.42 -15.14 15.39
C LEU A 251 4.42 -16.30 15.49
N GLY A 252 4.10 -17.35 16.25
CA GLY A 252 4.89 -18.57 16.34
C GLY A 252 5.02 -19.28 14.99
N ALA A 253 3.92 -19.44 14.25
CA ALA A 253 3.92 -20.05 12.92
C ALA A 253 4.71 -19.23 11.89
N MET A 254 4.73 -17.90 12.04
CA MET A 254 5.61 -17.06 11.24
C MET A 254 7.06 -17.27 11.60
N ALA A 255 7.40 -17.21 12.89
CA ALA A 255 8.77 -17.33 13.39
C ALA A 255 9.42 -18.68 13.05
N LEU A 256 8.67 -19.77 13.14
CA LEU A 256 9.13 -21.14 12.83
C LEU A 256 9.21 -21.44 11.32
N ARG A 257 9.08 -20.45 10.45
CA ARG A 257 9.16 -20.68 9.02
C ARG A 257 10.60 -20.80 8.55
N GLY A 258 10.95 -22.00 8.08
CA GLY A 258 12.27 -22.28 7.50
C GLY A 258 13.28 -22.88 8.48
N VAL A 259 12.86 -23.19 9.72
CA VAL A 259 13.53 -24.20 10.57
C VAL A 259 13.16 -25.61 10.12
#